data_AF-E9GCG6-F1
#
_entry.id   AF-E9GCG6-F1
#
_cell.length_a   1.000
_cell.length_b   1.000
_cell.length_c   1.000
_cell.angle_alpha   90.00
_cell.angle_beta   90.00
_cell.angle_gamma   90.00
#
_symmetry.space_group_name_H-M   'P 1'
#
loop_
_entity.id
_entity.type
_entity.pdbx_description
1 polymer ?
#
loop_
_entity_poly.entity_id
_entity_poly.type
_entity_poly.pdbx_seq_one_letter_code
_entity_poly.pdbx_strand_id
1 'polypeptide(L)'
;MTSKAMMIVPYEWILENVEEEPMTIASKMISFRGEKVFCVGLKNHAVSPVLFFMAIDLGKIGMKVEDVLCGFQGSGLSPEKMACIYEEVIGDGGSLQLFTVPLKKKVLGTCTFVFRICIEGTDSGYSYQLCDRLAKNQLWAALKNQENLADVELIVKDKTFPVHKAILAARSPVFADKFEKKQLAKDVPHQIRIDGVELSTMENFLHFIYTGEPYGKLADGDLLKLAEYYQLTTLSGLCKVALKKMDALQITNIMKHLNSNADEEMSSSKITPEKETEIFFDRTTPSFRCNSKLDENGKSTCVMEYQNEDICIAYFTGDRKLDADYGNRHFVIEPVIHLSCVNHRNFGLKVEDIYCDIWDSEDENNWMKMESKHFQKNAELLHVAAESPSNFYVDPFLTVDFDIKMTSTIGNYYYEMMDDGWLKDLWLAATNQMLTDVEIFVGTVKVMEAHRIILCARSPFLNESLNKISNTNKSIVTFGAEFDVDTVKHFLNFLYTGFLLTGASGKQMSQLAIMYEVETLKNVCQVFNANPPDAEHVAGYLLQL
;
A
#
# COMPACT_ATOMS: atom_id res chain seq x y z
N MET A 1 15.76 -6.74 8.87
CA MET A 1 15.49 -6.10 7.57
C MET A 1 13.98 -6.09 7.41
N THR A 2 13.41 -5.00 6.92
CA THR A 2 11.95 -4.87 6.76
C THR A 2 11.69 -4.18 5.44
N SER A 3 11.20 -4.92 4.45
CA SER A 3 10.60 -4.33 3.25
C SER A 3 9.19 -3.86 3.59
N LYS A 4 8.93 -2.56 3.41
CA LYS A 4 7.60 -1.96 3.59
C LYS A 4 7.03 -1.68 2.20
N ALA A 5 5.83 -2.17 1.92
CA ALA A 5 5.11 -1.77 0.72
C ALA A 5 4.64 -0.31 0.90
N MET A 6 4.95 0.53 -0.09
CA MET A 6 4.71 1.96 -0.08
C MET A 6 3.81 2.35 -1.25
N MET A 7 2.85 3.25 -0.98
CA MET A 7 2.08 3.89 -2.03
C MET A 7 2.87 5.11 -2.55
N ILE A 8 3.78 4.88 -3.50
CA ILE A 8 4.59 5.95 -4.10
C ILE A 8 3.90 6.46 -5.37
N VAL A 9 3.42 7.69 -5.30
CA VAL A 9 2.67 8.34 -6.37
C VAL A 9 3.58 9.28 -7.17
N PRO A 10 3.85 9.00 -8.46
CA PRO A 10 4.64 9.90 -9.29
C PRO A 10 3.81 11.10 -9.79
N TYR A 11 4.43 12.27 -9.87
CA TYR A 11 3.84 13.46 -10.48
C TYR A 11 4.90 14.27 -11.24
N GLU A 12 4.59 14.68 -12.46
CA GLU A 12 5.47 15.52 -13.28
C GLU A 12 4.90 16.93 -13.37
N TRP A 13 5.73 17.91 -13.00
CA TRP A 13 5.40 19.33 -13.09
C TRP A 13 6.29 20.03 -14.11
N ILE A 14 5.69 20.38 -15.24
CA ILE A 14 6.38 21.02 -16.36
C ILE A 14 6.21 22.54 -16.23
N LEU A 15 7.35 23.23 -16.20
CA LEU A 15 7.41 24.69 -16.23
C LEU A 15 7.91 25.12 -17.60
N GLU A 16 7.11 25.93 -18.29
CA GLU A 16 7.49 26.53 -19.57
C GLU A 16 7.84 28.00 -19.39
N ASN A 17 8.92 28.41 -20.05
CA ASN A 17 9.37 29.81 -20.12
C ASN A 17 9.57 30.44 -18.74
N VAL A 18 10.36 29.81 -17.87
CA VAL A 18 10.76 30.40 -16.59
C VAL A 18 11.72 31.57 -16.85
N GLU A 19 11.32 32.75 -16.44
CA GLU A 19 12.00 34.02 -16.72
C GLU A 19 13.17 34.31 -15.75
N GLU A 20 14.03 35.24 -16.15
CA GLU A 20 15.18 35.69 -15.36
C GLU A 20 14.80 36.60 -14.19
N GLU A 21 13.63 37.23 -14.22
CA GLU A 21 13.13 38.04 -13.09
C GLU A 21 12.73 37.16 -11.89
N PRO A 22 12.91 37.61 -10.63
CA PRO A 22 12.43 36.89 -9.46
C PRO A 22 10.92 36.68 -9.53
N MET A 23 10.48 35.42 -9.49
CA MET A 23 9.06 35.08 -9.50
C MET A 23 8.76 33.86 -8.65
N THR A 24 7.53 33.82 -8.12
CA THR A 24 6.96 32.62 -7.52
C THR A 24 6.04 31.95 -8.52
N ILE A 25 6.32 30.69 -8.83
CA ILE A 25 5.52 29.87 -9.73
C ILE A 25 4.84 28.79 -8.89
N ALA A 26 3.54 28.58 -9.02
CA ALA A 26 2.84 27.50 -8.33
C ALA A 26 1.90 26.75 -9.27
N SER A 27 1.58 25.50 -8.94
CA SER A 27 0.49 24.80 -9.60
C SER A 27 -0.86 25.27 -9.08
N LYS A 28 -1.93 24.99 -9.84
CA LYS A 28 -3.25 24.86 -9.22
C LYS A 28 -3.25 23.70 -8.22
N MET A 29 -4.28 23.62 -7.39
CA MET A 29 -4.50 22.42 -6.59
C MET A 29 -4.64 21.21 -7.51
N ILE A 30 -3.84 20.19 -7.24
CA ILE A 30 -3.79 18.94 -7.95
C ILE A 30 -4.73 17.97 -7.24
N SER A 31 -5.62 17.37 -8.02
CA SER A 31 -6.55 16.37 -7.52
C SER A 31 -5.87 15.02 -7.34
N PHE A 32 -6.30 14.27 -6.33
CA PHE A 32 -5.95 12.88 -6.13
C PHE A 32 -7.16 12.15 -5.55
N ARG A 33 -7.58 11.08 -6.24
CA ARG A 33 -8.83 10.36 -5.93
C ARG A 33 -10.06 11.30 -5.89
N GLY A 34 -10.11 12.26 -6.81
CA GLY A 34 -11.19 13.26 -6.89
C GLY A 34 -11.11 14.43 -5.90
N GLU A 35 -10.18 14.41 -4.92
CA GLU A 35 -10.03 15.48 -3.92
C GLU A 35 -8.84 16.38 -4.25
N LYS A 36 -9.01 17.69 -4.12
CA LYS A 36 -7.96 18.70 -4.38
C LYS A 36 -7.01 18.79 -3.19
N VAL A 37 -5.90 18.07 -3.23
CA VAL A 37 -5.06 17.83 -2.04
C VAL A 37 -3.59 18.18 -2.19
N PHE A 38 -3.06 18.36 -3.40
CA PHE A 38 -1.64 18.70 -3.57
C PHE A 38 -1.43 20.05 -4.24
N CYS A 39 -0.31 20.69 -3.96
CA CYS A 39 0.15 21.89 -4.66
C CYS A 39 1.68 21.88 -4.70
N VAL A 40 2.26 22.18 -5.85
CA VAL A 40 3.72 22.33 -5.99
C VAL A 40 4.04 23.76 -6.36
N GLY A 41 5.25 24.21 -6.02
CA GLY A 41 5.69 25.52 -6.44
C GLY A 41 7.19 25.72 -6.35
N LEU A 42 7.64 26.77 -7.01
CA LEU A 42 9.02 27.20 -7.13
C LEU A 42 9.09 28.69 -6.80
N LYS A 43 9.77 29.03 -5.71
CA LYS A 43 10.23 30.40 -5.45
C LYS A 43 11.56 30.58 -6.13
N ASN A 44 11.56 31.17 -7.33
CA ASN A 44 12.72 31.18 -8.21
C ASN A 44 13.57 32.46 -8.04
N HIS A 45 14.04 32.68 -6.82
CA HIS A 45 14.76 33.90 -6.46
C HIS A 45 16.28 33.70 -6.58
N ALA A 46 17.03 34.78 -6.83
CA ALA A 46 18.43 34.70 -7.23
C ALA A 46 19.38 34.21 -6.12
N VAL A 47 19.05 34.48 -4.86
CA VAL A 47 19.94 34.23 -3.72
C VAL A 47 19.69 32.85 -3.07
N SER A 48 18.48 32.32 -3.18
CA SER A 48 18.13 30.98 -2.66
C SER A 48 16.80 30.51 -3.26
N PRO A 49 16.82 29.89 -4.46
CA PRO A 49 15.61 29.35 -5.04
C PRO A 49 15.13 28.15 -4.21
N VAL A 50 13.82 28.05 -3.99
CA VAL A 50 13.21 26.98 -3.17
C VAL A 50 12.12 26.31 -3.96
N LEU A 51 12.21 25.00 -4.10
CA LEU A 51 11.10 24.16 -4.56
C LEU A 51 10.30 23.69 -3.35
N PHE A 52 8.98 23.71 -3.45
CA PHE A 52 8.10 23.23 -2.41
C PHE A 52 7.00 22.31 -2.95
N PHE A 53 6.58 21.40 -2.08
CA PHE A 53 5.42 20.54 -2.26
C PHE A 53 4.52 20.67 -1.02
N MET A 54 3.22 20.78 -1.22
CA MET A 54 2.23 20.89 -0.15
C MET A 54 1.17 19.80 -0.30
N ALA A 55 0.86 19.15 0.81
CA ALA A 55 -0.34 18.32 0.95
C ALA A 55 -1.34 19.03 1.87
N ILE A 56 -2.55 19.26 1.38
CA ILE A 56 -3.62 20.00 2.04
C ILE A 56 -4.81 19.06 2.16
N ASP A 57 -5.29 18.89 3.40
CA ASP A 57 -6.48 18.11 3.74
C ASP A 57 -6.45 16.64 3.26
N LEU A 58 -5.28 16.06 2.97
CA LEU A 58 -5.15 14.68 2.53
C LEU A 58 -5.76 13.67 3.55
N GLY A 59 -5.73 14.03 4.84
CA GLY A 59 -6.38 13.26 5.90
C GLY A 59 -7.89 13.07 5.74
N LYS A 60 -8.58 13.89 4.92
CA LYS A 60 -10.00 13.72 4.59
C LYS A 60 -10.29 12.42 3.84
N ILE A 61 -9.28 11.83 3.20
CA ILE A 61 -9.35 10.52 2.55
C ILE A 61 -8.53 9.45 3.29
N GLY A 62 -8.15 9.72 4.55
CA GLY A 62 -7.47 8.77 5.43
C GLY A 62 -5.99 8.57 5.13
N MET A 63 -5.36 9.54 4.45
CA MET A 63 -3.98 9.46 3.97
C MET A 63 -3.17 10.67 4.43
N LYS A 64 -1.85 10.48 4.54
CA LYS A 64 -0.87 11.55 4.75
C LYS A 64 0.38 11.26 3.93
N VAL A 65 1.20 12.28 3.71
CA VAL A 65 2.49 12.14 3.03
C VAL A 65 3.55 11.76 4.06
N GLU A 66 4.26 10.66 3.82
CA GLU A 66 5.40 10.22 4.65
C GLU A 66 6.67 10.98 4.26
N ASP A 67 6.94 11.07 2.96
CA ASP A 67 8.07 11.77 2.38
C ASP A 67 7.81 12.10 0.91
N VAL A 68 8.65 12.99 0.36
CA VAL A 68 8.63 13.33 -1.06
C VAL A 68 10.05 13.33 -1.59
N LEU A 69 10.29 12.63 -2.69
CA LEU A 69 11.52 12.76 -3.47
C LEU A 69 11.26 13.65 -4.68
N CYS A 70 12.24 14.48 -5.05
CA CYS A 70 12.18 15.30 -6.25
C CYS A 70 13.43 15.15 -7.10
N GLY A 71 13.22 14.91 -8.40
CA GLY A 71 14.26 15.00 -9.42
C GLY A 71 14.02 16.15 -10.38
N PHE A 72 15.11 16.66 -10.96
CA PHE A 72 15.08 17.68 -12.01
C PHE A 72 15.42 17.04 -13.35
N GLN A 73 14.59 17.32 -14.37
CA GLN A 73 14.67 16.65 -15.67
C GLN A 73 14.74 17.69 -16.80
N GLY A 74 15.81 17.64 -17.60
CA GLY A 74 16.01 18.50 -18.77
C GLY A 74 15.39 17.95 -20.07
N SER A 75 15.24 16.62 -20.20
CA SER A 75 14.63 15.97 -21.38
C SER A 75 14.09 14.55 -21.09
N GLY A 76 12.77 14.39 -20.95
CA GLY A 76 11.96 13.19 -21.28
C GLY A 76 12.21 11.81 -20.63
N LEU A 77 13.36 11.50 -20.03
CA LEU A 77 13.65 10.25 -19.29
C LEU A 77 13.60 10.47 -17.77
N SER A 78 13.12 9.51 -16.96
CA SER A 78 13.02 9.68 -15.49
C SER A 78 14.35 10.18 -14.90
N PRO A 79 14.32 11.01 -13.84
CA PRO A 79 15.53 11.64 -13.32
C PRO A 79 16.58 10.62 -12.93
N GLU A 80 17.83 10.85 -13.32
CA GLU A 80 18.97 10.02 -12.90
C GLU A 80 19.21 10.12 -11.39
N LYS A 81 18.89 11.27 -10.79
CA LYS A 81 19.04 11.56 -9.36
C LYS A 81 17.80 12.26 -8.80
N MET A 82 17.47 11.96 -7.55
CA MET A 82 16.44 12.64 -6.78
C MET A 82 16.97 13.04 -5.40
N ALA A 83 16.53 14.19 -4.92
CA ALA A 83 16.79 14.66 -3.57
C ALA A 83 15.54 14.49 -2.71
N CYS A 84 15.72 14.18 -1.42
CA CYS A 84 14.63 14.26 -0.46
C CYS A 84 14.17 15.71 -0.31
N ILE A 85 12.86 15.91 -0.29
CA ILE A 85 12.25 17.14 0.18
C ILE A 85 11.94 16.96 1.66
N TYR A 86 12.44 17.86 2.50
CA TYR A 86 12.30 17.75 3.95
C TYR A 86 10.95 18.31 4.40
N GLU A 87 10.24 17.57 5.26
CA GLU A 87 9.02 18.08 5.89
C GLU A 87 9.39 19.22 6.84
N GLU A 88 8.79 20.38 6.60
CA GLU A 88 8.84 21.49 7.53
C GLU A 88 7.85 21.20 8.67
N VAL A 89 8.35 21.02 9.89
CA VAL A 89 7.51 20.74 11.06
C VAL A 89 6.74 22.00 11.43
N ILE A 90 5.52 22.10 10.92
CA ILE A 90 4.71 23.33 10.96
C ILE A 90 3.60 23.28 12.03
N GLY A 91 3.45 22.14 12.71
CA GLY A 91 2.48 21.92 13.79
C GLY A 91 2.39 20.45 14.22
N ASP A 92 1.25 20.03 14.76
CA ASP A 92 1.00 18.68 15.30
C ASP A 92 0.73 17.58 14.25
N GLY A 93 1.23 17.73 13.01
CA GLY A 93 0.99 16.76 11.93
C GLY A 93 -0.47 16.77 11.43
N GLY A 94 -1.03 17.96 11.22
CA GLY A 94 -2.45 18.19 10.91
C GLY A 94 -2.85 18.04 9.44
N SER A 95 -3.85 18.82 9.03
CA SER A 95 -4.43 18.86 7.68
C SER A 95 -3.55 19.55 6.63
N LEU A 96 -2.29 19.82 6.93
CA LEU A 96 -1.41 20.60 6.07
C LEU A 96 0.04 20.21 6.30
N GLN A 97 0.71 19.74 5.26
CA GLN A 97 2.12 19.35 5.26
C GLN A 97 2.84 20.16 4.19
N LEU A 98 3.98 20.76 4.54
CA LEU A 98 4.85 21.48 3.62
C LEU A 98 6.19 20.76 3.56
N PHE A 99 6.67 20.53 2.36
CA PHE A 99 7.99 19.97 2.10
C PHE A 99 8.76 20.99 1.27
N THR A 100 9.99 21.32 1.68
CA THR A 100 10.86 22.23 0.91
C THR A 100 12.23 21.64 0.61
N VAL A 101 12.81 22.05 -0.53
CA VAL A 101 14.19 21.76 -0.88
C VAL A 101 14.83 23.01 -1.52
N PRO A 102 15.99 23.47 -1.01
CA PRO A 102 16.72 24.55 -1.65
C PRO A 102 17.37 24.07 -2.96
N LEU A 103 17.36 24.93 -3.97
CA LEU A 103 18.01 24.67 -5.24
C LEU A 103 19.35 25.42 -5.32
N LYS A 104 20.37 24.76 -5.88
CA LYS A 104 21.74 25.32 -5.97
C LYS A 104 21.81 26.54 -6.90
N LYS A 105 20.89 26.65 -7.88
CA LYS A 105 20.85 27.72 -8.88
C LYS A 105 19.41 28.05 -9.27
N LYS A 106 19.22 29.28 -9.74
CA LYS A 106 17.97 29.72 -10.37
C LYS A 106 17.64 28.85 -11.57
N VAL A 107 16.37 28.51 -11.74
CA VAL A 107 15.86 27.72 -12.85
C VAL A 107 15.46 28.68 -13.98
N LEU A 108 15.85 28.38 -15.22
CA LEU A 108 15.56 29.23 -16.38
C LEU A 108 15.04 28.39 -17.55
N GLY A 109 14.15 28.97 -18.37
CA GLY A 109 13.62 28.30 -19.55
C GLY A 109 12.62 27.20 -19.21
N THR A 110 12.58 26.15 -20.03
CA THR A 110 11.69 25.01 -19.83
C THR A 110 12.36 23.94 -18.97
N CYS A 111 11.66 23.45 -17.95
CA CYS A 111 12.15 22.36 -17.11
C CYS A 111 11.00 21.49 -16.60
N THR A 112 11.33 20.28 -16.17
CA THR A 112 10.39 19.36 -15.55
C THR A 112 10.90 18.96 -14.17
N PHE A 113 10.05 19.14 -13.16
CA PHE A 113 10.25 18.55 -11.83
C PHE A 113 9.45 17.26 -11.75
N VAL A 114 10.09 16.18 -11.30
CA VAL A 114 9.44 14.89 -11.09
C VAL A 114 9.39 14.63 -9.60
N PHE A 115 8.20 14.49 -9.05
CA PHE A 115 7.94 14.18 -7.65
C PHE A 115 7.59 12.70 -7.50
N ARG A 116 8.15 12.05 -6.49
CA ARG A 116 7.71 10.74 -5.99
C ARG A 116 7.15 10.96 -4.59
N ILE A 117 5.84 10.91 -4.46
CA ILE A 117 5.11 11.26 -3.24
C ILE A 117 4.81 9.96 -2.50
N CYS A 118 5.46 9.72 -1.37
CA CYS A 118 5.25 8.54 -0.55
C CYS A 118 4.03 8.77 0.35
N ILE A 119 2.98 7.97 0.18
CA ILE A 119 1.71 8.10 0.91
C ILE A 119 1.54 6.93 1.87
N GLU A 120 1.14 7.24 3.10
CA GLU A 120 0.72 6.25 4.09
C GLU A 120 -0.64 6.60 4.72
N GLY A 121 -1.16 5.70 5.54
CA GLY A 121 -2.42 5.93 6.25
C GLY A 121 -2.25 6.90 7.42
N THR A 122 -3.30 7.62 7.74
CA THR A 122 -3.31 8.49 8.92
C THR A 122 -3.46 7.74 10.24
N ASP A 123 -3.87 6.47 10.19
CA ASP A 123 -3.98 5.57 11.33
C ASP A 123 -3.04 4.38 11.13
N SER A 124 -2.37 3.92 12.19
CA SER A 124 -1.43 2.80 12.12
C SER A 124 -2.07 1.47 11.74
N GLY A 125 -3.38 1.32 11.94
CA GLY A 125 -4.15 0.15 11.50
C GLY A 125 -4.68 0.26 10.08
N TYR A 126 -4.33 1.33 9.33
CA TYR A 126 -4.72 1.53 7.95
C TYR A 126 -3.48 1.63 7.06
N SER A 127 -3.08 0.52 6.45
CA SER A 127 -1.80 0.43 5.73
C SER A 127 -1.96 -0.07 4.30
N TYR A 128 -0.89 0.06 3.51
CA TYR A 128 -0.83 -0.39 2.12
C TYR A 128 -0.51 -1.89 2.08
N GLN A 129 -1.52 -2.73 1.84
CA GLN A 129 -1.43 -4.18 1.99
C GLN A 129 -1.81 -4.93 0.73
N LEU A 130 -1.18 -6.09 0.51
CA LEU A 130 -1.53 -7.02 -0.55
C LEU A 130 -2.96 -7.53 -0.30
N CYS A 131 -3.80 -7.44 -1.33
CA CYS A 131 -5.22 -7.70 -1.20
C CYS A 131 -5.76 -8.51 -2.38
N ASP A 132 -6.66 -9.45 -2.10
CA ASP A 132 -7.61 -9.97 -3.09
C ASP A 132 -8.79 -8.99 -3.22
N ARG A 133 -8.74 -8.12 -4.23
CA ARG A 133 -9.79 -7.13 -4.50
C ARG A 133 -11.13 -7.80 -4.79
N LEU A 134 -11.11 -8.98 -5.41
CA LEU A 134 -12.33 -9.71 -5.72
C LEU A 134 -13.03 -10.16 -4.43
N ALA A 135 -12.29 -10.51 -3.39
CA ALA A 135 -12.82 -10.84 -2.07
C ALA A 135 -13.65 -9.71 -1.46
N LYS A 136 -13.08 -8.49 -1.44
CA LYS A 136 -13.77 -7.29 -0.93
C LYS A 136 -15.06 -7.04 -1.72
N ASN A 137 -14.98 -7.09 -3.05
CA ASN A 137 -16.12 -6.86 -3.93
C ASN A 137 -17.21 -7.93 -3.72
N GLN A 138 -16.84 -9.19 -3.57
CA GLN A 138 -17.77 -10.30 -3.33
C GLN A 138 -18.48 -10.19 -1.98
N LEU A 139 -17.75 -9.85 -0.91
CA LEU A 139 -18.36 -9.64 0.40
C LEU A 139 -19.30 -8.42 0.39
N TRP A 140 -18.90 -7.33 -0.26
CA TRP A 140 -19.77 -6.16 -0.42
C TRP A 140 -21.01 -6.45 -1.27
N ALA A 141 -20.87 -7.20 -2.35
CA ALA A 141 -21.98 -7.64 -3.20
C ALA A 141 -22.97 -8.52 -2.42
N ALA A 142 -22.48 -9.38 -1.52
CA ALA A 142 -23.33 -10.19 -0.66
C ALA A 142 -24.26 -9.35 0.22
N LEU A 143 -23.79 -8.19 0.71
CA LEU A 143 -24.65 -7.22 1.41
C LEU A 143 -25.61 -6.51 0.44
N LYS A 144 -25.12 -6.07 -0.73
CA LYS A 144 -25.90 -5.21 -1.65
C LYS A 144 -27.02 -5.93 -2.36
N ASN A 145 -26.75 -7.12 -2.86
CA ASN A 145 -27.73 -7.86 -3.64
C ASN A 145 -28.74 -8.59 -2.75
N GLN A 146 -28.53 -8.60 -1.42
CA GLN A 146 -29.35 -9.33 -0.44
C GLN A 146 -29.48 -10.82 -0.80
N GLU A 147 -28.56 -11.33 -1.61
CA GLU A 147 -28.71 -12.60 -2.32
C GLU A 147 -28.53 -13.81 -1.39
N ASN A 148 -27.79 -13.65 -0.27
CA ASN A 148 -27.40 -14.78 0.57
C ASN A 148 -27.45 -14.43 2.07
N LEU A 149 -28.18 -15.24 2.85
CA LEU A 149 -27.88 -15.53 4.26
C LEU A 149 -27.91 -14.36 5.27
N ALA A 150 -28.48 -13.21 4.89
CA ALA A 150 -28.70 -12.12 5.84
C ALA A 150 -29.57 -12.60 7.01
N ASP A 151 -29.10 -12.39 8.23
CA ASP A 151 -29.67 -13.00 9.44
C ASP A 151 -29.89 -11.98 10.58
N VAL A 152 -29.63 -10.69 10.29
CA VAL A 152 -29.90 -9.52 11.13
C VAL A 152 -30.23 -8.32 10.23
N GLU A 153 -31.11 -7.45 10.70
CA GLU A 153 -31.53 -6.23 9.99
C GLU A 153 -31.14 -5.00 10.81
N LEU A 154 -30.47 -4.04 10.17
CA LEU A 154 -30.24 -2.72 10.75
C LEU A 154 -31.28 -1.74 10.22
N ILE A 155 -32.04 -1.11 11.12
CA ILE A 155 -33.07 -0.14 10.78
C ILE A 155 -32.50 1.25 11.02
N VAL A 156 -32.34 2.02 9.94
CA VAL A 156 -31.86 3.40 9.98
C VAL A 156 -32.90 4.29 9.31
N LYS A 157 -33.50 5.20 10.07
CA LYS A 157 -34.66 5.98 9.64
C LYS A 157 -35.78 5.05 9.16
N ASP A 158 -36.15 5.14 7.89
CA ASP A 158 -37.17 4.36 7.18
C ASP A 158 -36.57 3.24 6.30
N LYS A 159 -35.23 3.08 6.29
CA LYS A 159 -34.53 2.07 5.49
C LYS A 159 -34.03 0.90 6.33
N THR A 160 -34.21 -0.29 5.80
CA THR A 160 -33.69 -1.54 6.35
C THR A 160 -32.45 -1.98 5.59
N PHE A 161 -31.38 -2.31 6.31
CA PHE A 161 -30.16 -2.91 5.79
C PHE A 161 -30.07 -4.36 6.27
N PRO A 162 -30.35 -5.37 5.42
CA PRO A 162 -30.10 -6.76 5.76
C PRO A 162 -28.59 -7.02 5.74
N VAL A 163 -28.06 -7.57 6.84
CA VAL A 163 -26.62 -7.79 7.03
C VAL A 163 -26.36 -9.12 7.76
N HIS A 164 -25.09 -9.47 7.92
CA HIS A 164 -24.66 -10.77 8.43
C HIS A 164 -24.04 -10.66 9.82
N LYS A 165 -24.58 -11.40 10.81
CA LYS A 165 -24.07 -11.39 12.18
C LYS A 165 -22.61 -11.81 12.25
N ALA A 166 -22.21 -12.84 11.50
CA ALA A 166 -20.84 -13.34 11.48
C ALA A 166 -19.82 -12.24 11.12
N ILE A 167 -20.11 -11.46 10.07
CA ILE A 167 -19.23 -10.37 9.63
C ILE A 167 -19.24 -9.22 10.64
N LEU A 168 -20.42 -8.81 11.12
CA LEU A 168 -20.52 -7.74 12.12
C LEU A 168 -19.79 -8.10 13.42
N ALA A 169 -19.97 -9.32 13.94
CA ALA A 169 -19.35 -9.79 15.17
C ALA A 169 -17.83 -9.90 15.05
N ALA A 170 -17.33 -10.43 13.92
CA ALA A 170 -15.90 -10.51 13.66
C ALA A 170 -15.24 -9.13 13.71
N ARG A 171 -15.93 -8.10 13.20
CA ARG A 171 -15.37 -6.77 12.99
C ARG A 171 -15.68 -5.79 14.11
N SER A 172 -16.57 -6.13 15.04
CA SER A 172 -16.97 -5.25 16.14
C SER A 172 -17.24 -6.06 17.40
N PRO A 173 -16.44 -5.85 18.46
CA PRO A 173 -16.68 -6.46 19.77
C PRO A 173 -18.08 -6.18 20.32
N VAL A 174 -18.64 -4.99 20.05
CA VAL A 174 -19.99 -4.62 20.51
C VAL A 174 -21.07 -5.44 19.81
N PHE A 175 -20.91 -5.74 18.52
CA PHE A 175 -21.80 -6.66 17.82
C PHE A 175 -21.63 -8.10 18.32
N ALA A 176 -20.39 -8.56 18.53
CA ALA A 176 -20.12 -9.89 19.08
C ALA A 176 -20.83 -10.10 20.43
N ASP A 177 -20.62 -9.19 21.39
CA ASP A 177 -21.28 -9.16 22.69
C ASP A 177 -22.81 -9.19 22.58
N LYS A 178 -23.34 -8.41 21.64
CA LYS A 178 -24.79 -8.28 21.44
C LYS A 178 -25.41 -9.57 20.92
N PHE A 179 -24.71 -10.31 20.07
CA PHE A 179 -25.19 -11.56 19.51
C PHE A 179 -24.97 -12.75 20.44
N GLU A 180 -23.96 -12.72 21.30
CA GLU A 180 -23.75 -13.75 22.33
C GLU A 180 -24.84 -13.72 23.42
N LYS A 181 -25.23 -12.51 23.87
CA LYS A 181 -26.19 -12.32 24.98
C LYS A 181 -27.65 -12.65 24.64
N LYS A 182 -27.98 -13.02 23.40
CA LYS A 182 -29.38 -13.28 22.97
C LYS A 182 -29.59 -14.69 22.42
N GLN A 183 -30.45 -15.46 23.08
CA GLN A 183 -31.13 -16.61 22.46
C GLN A 183 -32.22 -16.10 21.52
N LEU A 184 -32.10 -16.43 20.23
CA LEU A 184 -33.02 -15.96 19.19
C LEU A 184 -34.21 -16.92 19.02
N ALA A 185 -35.40 -16.33 18.90
CA ALA A 185 -36.58 -17.03 18.39
C ALA A 185 -36.40 -17.33 16.89
N LYS A 186 -36.85 -18.51 16.44
CA LYS A 186 -36.47 -19.11 15.16
C LYS A 186 -36.95 -18.39 13.89
N ASP A 187 -37.88 -17.43 13.98
CA ASP A 187 -38.67 -17.04 12.81
C ASP A 187 -38.76 -15.51 12.51
N VAL A 188 -37.97 -14.65 13.18
CA VAL A 188 -37.92 -13.21 12.87
C VAL A 188 -36.47 -12.73 12.81
N PRO A 189 -36.03 -12.06 11.72
CA PRO A 189 -34.70 -11.45 11.65
C PRO A 189 -34.48 -10.53 12.85
N HIS A 190 -33.31 -10.65 13.50
CA HIS A 190 -33.04 -9.78 14.62
C HIS A 190 -32.93 -8.33 14.13
N GLN A 191 -33.84 -7.46 14.57
CA GLN A 191 -33.80 -6.04 14.19
C GLN A 191 -33.00 -5.22 15.21
N ILE A 192 -32.08 -4.41 14.70
CA ILE A 192 -31.29 -3.44 15.45
C ILE A 192 -31.58 -2.06 14.90
N ARG A 193 -32.21 -1.21 15.70
CA ARG A 193 -32.43 0.18 15.34
C ARG A 193 -31.19 1.02 15.64
N ILE A 194 -30.78 1.83 14.67
CA ILE A 194 -29.69 2.80 14.80
C ILE A 194 -30.28 4.18 14.45
N ASP A 195 -30.38 5.03 15.47
CA ASP A 195 -30.95 6.37 15.35
C ASP A 195 -29.84 7.44 15.25
N GLY A 196 -30.18 8.59 14.66
CA GLY A 196 -29.29 9.76 14.63
C GLY A 196 -28.17 9.72 13.60
N VAL A 197 -28.28 8.90 12.54
CA VAL A 197 -27.29 8.81 11.46
C VAL A 197 -27.95 8.88 10.07
N GLU A 198 -27.23 9.44 9.09
CA GLU A 198 -27.68 9.47 7.70
C GLU A 198 -27.47 8.13 6.98
N LEU A 199 -28.26 7.89 5.93
CA LEU A 199 -28.18 6.63 5.16
C LEU A 199 -26.80 6.46 4.49
N SER A 200 -26.19 7.54 4.02
CA SER A 200 -24.84 7.53 3.44
C SER A 200 -23.77 7.21 4.48
N THR A 201 -23.93 7.72 5.71
CA THR A 201 -23.03 7.44 6.83
C THR A 201 -23.09 5.97 7.22
N MET A 202 -24.31 5.41 7.30
CA MET A 202 -24.51 3.99 7.56
C MET A 202 -23.90 3.12 6.45
N GLU A 203 -24.05 3.52 5.19
CA GLU A 203 -23.45 2.82 4.06
C GLU A 203 -21.92 2.84 4.11
N ASN A 204 -21.31 3.97 4.46
CA ASN A 204 -19.86 4.07 4.68
C ASN A 204 -19.39 3.14 5.81
N PHE A 205 -20.08 3.17 6.95
CA PHE A 205 -19.80 2.30 8.09
C PHE A 205 -19.86 0.80 7.71
N LEU A 206 -20.89 0.39 6.97
CA LEU A 206 -21.02 -0.99 6.49
C LEU A 206 -19.95 -1.33 5.44
N HIS A 207 -19.65 -0.42 4.52
CA HIS A 207 -18.61 -0.65 3.53
C HIS A 207 -17.26 -0.90 4.20
N PHE A 208 -16.90 -0.12 5.21
CA PHE A 208 -15.67 -0.32 5.97
C PHE A 208 -15.63 -1.68 6.68
N ILE A 209 -16.74 -2.11 7.30
CA ILE A 209 -16.82 -3.43 7.94
C ILE A 209 -16.57 -4.55 6.92
N TYR A 210 -17.17 -4.47 5.73
CA TYR A 210 -17.16 -5.54 4.73
C TYR A 210 -15.89 -5.56 3.86
N THR A 211 -15.22 -4.42 3.70
CA THR A 211 -14.10 -4.28 2.74
C THR A 211 -12.80 -3.79 3.37
N GLY A 212 -12.83 -3.31 4.62
CA GLY A 212 -11.68 -2.65 5.25
C GLY A 212 -11.37 -1.27 4.68
N GLU A 213 -12.24 -0.72 3.83
CA GLU A 213 -12.04 0.56 3.16
C GLU A 213 -13.20 1.51 3.41
N PRO A 214 -12.94 2.80 3.64
CA PRO A 214 -13.99 3.79 3.73
C PRO A 214 -14.63 4.03 2.35
N TYR A 215 -15.93 4.28 2.36
CA TYR A 215 -16.72 4.65 1.18
C TYR A 215 -17.29 6.06 1.36
N GLY A 216 -16.69 7.03 0.68
CA GLY A 216 -17.11 8.44 0.77
C GLY A 216 -16.37 9.21 1.87
N LYS A 217 -17.05 10.20 2.46
CA LYS A 217 -16.43 11.22 3.31
C LYS A 217 -16.10 10.69 4.71
N LEU A 218 -14.83 10.73 5.11
CA LEU A 218 -14.38 10.42 6.47
C LEU A 218 -14.60 11.57 7.47
N ALA A 219 -14.62 12.81 6.98
CA ALA A 219 -14.93 14.01 7.75
C ALA A 219 -16.45 14.11 8.04
N ASP A 220 -16.96 13.10 8.74
CA ASP A 220 -18.35 12.88 9.11
C ASP A 220 -18.41 12.59 10.62
N GLY A 221 -19.04 13.50 11.38
CA GLY A 221 -19.13 13.40 12.83
C GLY A 221 -20.02 12.25 13.31
N ASP A 222 -21.00 11.83 12.51
CA ASP A 222 -21.87 10.71 12.85
C ASP A 222 -21.19 9.38 12.53
N LEU A 223 -20.35 9.33 11.48
CA LEU A 223 -19.48 8.19 11.23
C LEU A 223 -18.50 7.96 12.38
N LEU A 224 -17.89 9.03 12.90
CA LEU A 224 -16.99 8.95 14.06
C LEU A 224 -17.71 8.36 15.29
N LYS A 225 -18.91 8.85 15.60
CA LYS A 225 -19.71 8.34 16.73
C LYS A 225 -20.04 6.85 16.56
N LEU A 226 -20.41 6.42 15.35
CA LEU A 226 -20.64 5.00 15.06
C LEU A 226 -19.37 4.17 15.24
N ALA A 227 -18.25 4.62 14.68
CA ALA A 227 -16.97 3.93 14.77
C ALA A 227 -16.52 3.78 16.24
N GLU A 228 -16.67 4.82 17.06
CA GLU A 228 -16.36 4.76 18.49
C GLU A 228 -17.31 3.84 19.24
N TYR A 229 -18.62 3.96 19.01
CA TYR A 229 -19.63 3.15 19.69
C TYR A 229 -19.46 1.67 19.39
N TYR A 230 -19.23 1.31 18.13
CA TYR A 230 -19.01 -0.07 17.70
C TYR A 230 -17.55 -0.52 17.78
N GLN A 231 -16.66 0.32 18.31
CA GLN A 231 -15.24 0.03 18.55
C GLN A 231 -14.46 -0.36 17.28
N LEU A 232 -14.75 0.29 16.15
CA LEU A 232 -13.95 0.26 14.94
C LEU A 232 -12.77 1.24 15.07
N THR A 233 -11.70 0.82 15.74
CA THR A 233 -10.57 1.69 16.14
C THR A 233 -9.94 2.41 14.97
N THR A 234 -9.61 1.69 13.89
CA THR A 234 -9.01 2.25 12.67
C THR A 234 -9.93 3.31 12.06
N LEU A 235 -11.22 3.01 11.84
CA LEU A 235 -12.18 3.97 11.28
C LEU A 235 -12.35 5.20 12.17
N SER A 236 -12.36 5.02 13.50
CA SER A 236 -12.40 6.13 14.46
C SER A 236 -11.18 7.04 14.31
N GLY A 237 -9.98 6.46 14.20
CA GLY A 237 -8.73 7.20 13.97
C GLY A 237 -8.76 7.99 12.65
N LEU A 238 -9.16 7.34 11.56
CA LEU A 238 -9.32 7.99 10.25
C LEU A 238 -10.29 9.18 10.31
N CYS A 239 -11.47 9.00 10.92
CA CYS A 239 -12.45 10.07 11.09
C CYS A 239 -11.94 11.23 11.95
N LYS A 240 -11.22 10.94 13.05
CA LYS A 240 -10.63 11.97 13.94
C LYS A 240 -9.67 12.86 13.17
N VAL A 241 -8.79 12.27 12.35
CA VAL A 241 -7.86 13.04 11.53
C VAL A 241 -8.59 13.82 10.44
N ALA A 242 -9.56 13.20 9.76
CA ALA A 242 -10.34 13.85 8.71
C ALA A 242 -11.17 15.05 9.21
N LEU A 243 -11.60 15.05 10.47
CA LEU A 243 -12.36 16.13 11.10
C LEU A 243 -11.47 17.29 11.61
N LYS A 244 -10.15 17.12 11.69
CA LYS A 244 -9.24 18.22 12.01
C LYS A 244 -9.37 19.31 10.95
N LYS A 245 -9.41 20.57 11.39
CA LYS A 245 -9.38 21.74 10.52
C LYS A 245 -7.96 22.28 10.46
N MET A 246 -7.63 22.96 9.36
CA MET A 246 -6.43 23.78 9.28
C MET A 246 -6.41 24.81 10.41
N ASP A 247 -5.30 24.84 11.14
CA ASP A 247 -5.08 25.82 12.20
C ASP A 247 -4.43 27.09 11.65
N ALA A 248 -4.80 28.25 12.20
CA ALA A 248 -4.24 29.54 11.81
C ALA A 248 -2.73 29.62 12.06
N LEU A 249 -2.23 28.88 13.07
CA LEU A 249 -0.80 28.78 13.34
C LEU A 249 -0.07 28.04 12.21
N GLN A 250 -0.63 26.95 11.69
CA GLN A 250 -0.06 26.20 10.56
C GLN A 250 0.05 27.08 9.32
N ILE A 251 -1.01 27.83 9.00
CA ILE A 251 -1.02 28.77 7.88
C ILE A 251 0.04 29.86 8.07
N THR A 252 0.13 30.43 9.28
CA THR A 252 1.09 31.49 9.58
C THR A 252 2.54 30.99 9.53
N ASN A 253 2.80 29.78 10.01
CA ASN A 253 4.12 29.15 9.95
C ASN A 253 4.53 28.90 8.49
N ILE A 254 3.64 28.37 7.64
CA ILE A 254 3.92 28.25 6.19
C ILE A 254 4.19 29.60 5.56
N MET A 255 3.38 30.61 5.85
CA MET A 255 3.62 31.96 5.34
C MET A 255 5.00 32.47 5.77
N LYS A 256 5.41 32.23 7.01
CA LYS A 256 6.76 32.62 7.49
C LYS A 256 7.88 31.85 6.79
N HIS A 257 7.76 30.54 6.66
CA HIS A 257 8.77 29.69 5.99
C HIS A 257 8.89 30.05 4.51
N LEU A 258 7.77 30.28 3.83
CA LEU A 258 7.78 30.72 2.45
C LEU A 258 8.30 32.15 2.33
N ASN A 259 8.01 33.06 3.27
CA ASN A 259 8.36 34.49 3.17
C ASN A 259 9.56 34.90 4.05
N SER A 260 10.45 33.99 4.43
CA SER A 260 11.56 34.27 5.35
C SER A 260 12.61 35.26 4.81
N ASN A 261 12.54 35.63 3.53
CA ASN A 261 13.41 36.62 2.90
C ASN A 261 12.75 38.01 2.95
N ALA A 262 13.04 38.75 4.03
CA ALA A 262 12.39 40.04 4.33
C ALA A 262 12.78 41.22 3.40
N ASP A 263 13.70 41.03 2.46
CA ASP A 263 14.25 42.10 1.61
C ASP A 263 13.79 42.05 0.13
N GLU A 264 12.76 41.26 -0.20
CA GLU A 264 12.37 41.06 -1.60
C GLU A 264 11.30 42.07 -2.08
N GLU A 265 11.65 42.82 -3.13
CA GLU A 265 10.71 43.59 -3.95
C GLU A 265 9.56 42.68 -4.44
N MET A 266 8.39 43.27 -4.67
CA MET A 266 7.15 42.60 -5.05
C MET A 266 7.34 41.65 -6.25
N SER A 267 7.61 40.37 -5.98
CA SER A 267 7.85 39.35 -7.01
C SER A 267 6.56 39.05 -7.77
N SER A 268 6.63 38.94 -9.10
CA SER A 268 5.48 38.48 -9.89
C SER A 268 5.14 37.03 -9.54
N SER A 269 3.85 36.67 -9.58
CA SER A 269 3.38 35.31 -9.31
C SER A 269 2.72 34.71 -10.54
N LYS A 270 3.04 33.46 -10.86
CA LYS A 270 2.48 32.73 -12.02
C LYS A 270 1.89 31.39 -11.57
N ILE A 271 0.77 31.00 -12.19
CA ILE A 271 0.18 29.67 -12.00
C ILE A 271 0.43 28.84 -13.25
N THR A 272 1.02 27.65 -13.11
CA THR A 272 1.23 26.73 -14.22
C THR A 272 1.22 25.27 -13.74
N PRO A 273 0.60 24.33 -14.48
CA PRO A 273 -0.24 24.62 -15.64
C PRO A 273 -1.54 25.30 -15.21
N GLU A 274 -2.15 26.09 -16.09
CA GLU A 274 -3.44 26.76 -15.81
C GLU A 274 -4.62 25.78 -15.81
N LYS A 275 -4.46 24.61 -16.41
CA LYS A 275 -5.47 23.53 -16.38
C LYS A 275 -5.48 22.83 -15.03
N GLU A 276 -6.65 22.36 -14.64
CA GLU A 276 -6.76 21.43 -13.51
C GLU A 276 -5.99 20.14 -13.84
N THR A 277 -5.36 19.55 -12.83
CA THR A 277 -4.60 18.30 -12.98
C THR A 277 -5.08 17.29 -11.94
N GLU A 278 -5.09 16.02 -12.30
CA GLU A 278 -5.40 14.91 -11.41
C GLU A 278 -4.30 13.85 -11.52
N ILE A 279 -3.84 13.36 -10.38
CA ILE A 279 -2.92 12.24 -10.33
C ILE A 279 -3.72 10.94 -10.34
N PHE A 280 -3.56 10.16 -11.41
CA PHE A 280 -4.07 8.80 -11.50
C PHE A 280 -3.00 7.83 -11.02
N PHE A 281 -3.26 7.16 -9.90
CA PHE A 281 -2.37 6.11 -9.39
C PHE A 281 -2.83 4.74 -9.88
N ASP A 282 -1.98 4.08 -10.66
CA ASP A 282 -2.19 2.69 -11.08
C ASP A 282 -1.95 1.76 -9.88
N ARG A 283 -3.04 1.22 -9.35
CA ARG A 283 -3.05 0.32 -8.20
C ARG A 283 -2.33 -1.00 -8.46
N THR A 284 -2.11 -1.35 -9.72
CA THR A 284 -1.35 -2.55 -10.08
C THR A 284 0.15 -2.36 -9.94
N THR A 285 0.63 -1.15 -9.63
CA THR A 285 2.06 -0.82 -9.60
C THR A 285 2.61 -0.48 -8.20
N PRO A 286 2.65 -1.43 -7.24
CA PRO A 286 3.19 -1.16 -5.91
C PRO A 286 4.67 -0.76 -5.96
N SER A 287 5.07 0.09 -5.02
CA SER A 287 6.49 0.34 -4.76
C SER A 287 6.86 -0.24 -3.41
N PHE A 288 8.09 -0.73 -3.27
CA PHE A 288 8.59 -1.29 -2.02
C PHE A 288 9.80 -0.51 -1.58
N ARG A 289 9.74 0.01 -0.36
CA ARG A 289 10.89 0.60 0.30
C ARG A 289 11.59 -0.45 1.13
N CYS A 290 12.86 -0.68 0.84
CA CYS A 290 13.66 -1.75 1.40
C CYS A 290 14.94 -1.18 1.99
N ASN A 291 15.15 -1.41 3.29
CA ASN A 291 16.40 -1.06 3.96
C ASN A 291 17.28 -2.30 4.09
N SER A 292 18.50 -2.25 3.54
CA SER A 292 19.44 -3.35 3.60
C SER A 292 20.77 -2.93 4.23
N LYS A 293 21.26 -3.76 5.14
CA LYS A 293 22.61 -3.65 5.70
C LYS A 293 23.53 -4.58 4.94
N LEU A 294 24.60 -4.02 4.40
CA LEU A 294 25.66 -4.77 3.74
C LEU A 294 26.71 -5.16 4.78
N ASP A 295 27.13 -6.42 4.74
CA ASP A 295 28.17 -6.95 5.62
C ASP A 295 29.56 -6.36 5.32
N GLU A 296 30.58 -6.80 6.05
CA GLU A 296 31.97 -6.39 5.84
C GLU A 296 32.51 -6.69 4.43
N ASN A 297 31.88 -7.62 3.69
CA ASN A 297 32.20 -7.97 2.31
C ASN A 297 31.37 -7.16 1.30
N GLY A 298 30.48 -6.30 1.79
CA GLY A 298 29.64 -5.44 0.97
C GLY A 298 28.43 -6.15 0.39
N LYS A 299 27.96 -7.24 1.02
CA LYS A 299 26.84 -8.04 0.53
C LYS A 299 25.67 -8.03 1.53
N SER A 300 24.45 -7.97 1.02
CA SER A 300 23.24 -8.19 1.81
C SER A 300 22.91 -9.69 1.90
N THR A 301 22.31 -10.12 3.00
CA THR A 301 21.64 -11.43 3.06
C THR A 301 20.39 -11.45 2.18
N CYS A 302 19.54 -10.43 2.28
CA CYS A 302 18.35 -10.20 1.47
C CYS A 302 17.99 -8.71 1.53
N VAL A 303 17.46 -8.16 0.43
CA VAL A 303 16.97 -6.76 0.34
C VAL A 303 15.46 -6.71 0.47
N MET A 304 14.76 -7.67 -0.14
CA MET A 304 13.32 -7.71 -0.17
C MET A 304 12.83 -9.15 -0.04
N GLU A 305 11.94 -9.35 0.93
CA GLU A 305 11.16 -10.56 1.07
C GLU A 305 9.76 -10.32 0.50
N TYR A 306 9.26 -11.25 -0.32
CA TYR A 306 7.89 -11.23 -0.77
C TYR A 306 7.24 -12.58 -0.52
N GLN A 307 6.18 -12.59 0.30
CA GLN A 307 5.55 -13.83 0.76
C GLN A 307 6.55 -14.84 1.36
N ASN A 308 7.46 -14.36 2.23
CA ASN A 308 8.51 -15.15 2.90
C ASN A 308 9.55 -15.82 1.98
N GLU A 309 9.70 -15.32 0.75
CA GLU A 309 10.77 -15.72 -0.16
C GLU A 309 11.70 -14.53 -0.43
N ASP A 310 13.00 -14.79 -0.38
CA ASP A 310 14.03 -13.79 -0.71
C ASP A 310 14.05 -13.54 -2.21
N ILE A 311 13.68 -12.34 -2.64
CA ILE A 311 13.57 -12.03 -4.08
C ILE A 311 14.65 -11.09 -4.60
N CYS A 312 15.31 -10.33 -3.71
CA CYS A 312 16.32 -9.35 -4.08
C CYS A 312 17.55 -9.46 -3.19
N ILE A 313 18.74 -9.37 -3.79
CA ILE A 313 20.04 -9.31 -3.09
C ILE A 313 20.80 -8.10 -3.60
N ALA A 314 21.37 -7.33 -2.71
CA ALA A 314 22.28 -6.22 -3.01
C ALA A 314 23.72 -6.56 -2.66
N TYR A 315 24.64 -5.95 -3.40
CA TYR A 315 26.05 -5.91 -3.05
C TYR A 315 26.70 -4.67 -3.66
N PHE A 316 27.90 -4.29 -3.21
CA PHE A 316 28.68 -3.24 -3.87
C PHE A 316 29.99 -3.78 -4.45
N THR A 317 30.52 -3.09 -5.44
CA THR A 317 31.88 -3.26 -5.95
C THR A 317 32.61 -1.91 -5.93
N GLY A 318 33.94 -1.93 -5.83
CA GLY A 318 34.76 -0.71 -5.81
C GLY A 318 36.08 -0.90 -5.07
N ASP A 319 36.99 0.04 -5.26
CA ASP A 319 38.33 -0.02 -4.67
C ASP A 319 38.28 0.41 -3.20
N ARG A 320 38.64 -0.52 -2.30
CA ARG A 320 38.75 -0.26 -0.87
C ARG A 320 40.06 0.43 -0.54
N LYS A 321 39.98 1.53 0.21
CA LYS A 321 41.14 2.24 0.75
C LYS A 321 41.03 2.44 2.25
N LEU A 322 42.18 2.58 2.88
CA LEU A 322 42.30 2.91 4.30
C LEU A 322 42.46 4.43 4.44
N ASP A 323 41.59 5.05 5.22
CA ASP A 323 41.77 6.41 5.70
C ASP A 323 42.60 6.39 6.98
N ALA A 324 43.91 6.63 6.82
CA ALA A 324 44.86 6.68 7.93
C ALA A 324 44.70 7.94 8.82
N ASP A 325 44.05 8.99 8.31
CA ASP A 325 43.89 10.27 8.99
C ASP A 325 42.61 10.29 9.85
N TYR A 326 41.59 9.53 9.45
CA TYR A 326 40.30 9.36 10.16
C TYR A 326 40.17 8.02 10.89
N GLY A 327 41.13 7.72 11.76
CA GLY A 327 41.03 6.59 12.70
C GLY A 327 41.15 5.21 12.06
N ASN A 328 41.86 5.08 10.93
CA ASN A 328 42.05 3.82 10.19
C ASN A 328 40.73 3.19 9.70
N ARG A 329 39.78 4.01 9.27
CA ARG A 329 38.53 3.53 8.68
C ARG A 329 38.74 3.09 7.23
N HIS A 330 37.93 2.15 6.79
CA HIS A 330 37.90 1.74 5.38
C HIS A 330 36.81 2.51 4.64
N PHE A 331 37.13 2.99 3.45
CA PHE A 331 36.17 3.58 2.52
C PHE A 331 36.29 2.92 1.14
N VAL A 332 35.21 2.98 0.36
CA VAL A 332 35.19 2.57 -1.05
C VAL A 332 35.18 3.80 -1.91
N ILE A 333 36.05 3.83 -2.92
CA ILE A 333 36.02 4.88 -3.93
C ILE A 333 34.93 4.59 -4.94
N GLU A 334 34.06 5.57 -5.16
CA GLU A 334 33.02 5.57 -6.20
C GLU A 334 32.32 4.19 -6.33
N PRO A 335 31.73 3.66 -5.23
CA PRO A 335 31.21 2.30 -5.25
C PRO A 335 30.09 2.15 -6.28
N VAL A 336 30.07 1.00 -6.95
CA VAL A 336 28.94 0.58 -7.76
C VAL A 336 28.05 -0.30 -6.92
N ILE A 337 26.81 0.14 -6.70
CA ILE A 337 25.80 -0.65 -6.00
C ILE A 337 25.11 -1.53 -7.03
N HIS A 338 24.98 -2.81 -6.73
CA HIS A 338 24.31 -3.79 -7.55
C HIS A 338 23.07 -4.30 -6.81
N LEU A 339 21.97 -4.49 -7.56
CA LEU A 339 20.78 -5.19 -7.10
C LEU A 339 20.45 -6.29 -8.10
N SER A 340 20.41 -7.53 -7.61
CA SER A 340 19.98 -8.69 -8.38
C SER A 340 18.64 -9.15 -7.87
N CYS A 341 17.67 -9.29 -8.77
CA CYS A 341 16.34 -9.78 -8.48
C CYS A 341 16.09 -11.07 -9.26
N VAL A 342 15.82 -12.16 -8.54
CA VAL A 342 15.62 -13.50 -9.09
C VAL A 342 14.17 -13.91 -8.87
N ASN A 343 13.58 -14.66 -9.81
CA ASN A 343 12.25 -15.27 -9.65
C ASN A 343 11.10 -14.29 -9.41
N HIS A 344 11.27 -12.98 -9.58
CA HIS A 344 10.20 -11.99 -9.33
C HIS A 344 8.91 -12.27 -10.12
N ARG A 345 9.05 -12.85 -11.32
CA ARG A 345 7.91 -13.27 -12.15
C ARG A 345 7.14 -14.45 -11.56
N ASN A 346 7.79 -15.34 -10.82
CA ASN A 346 7.16 -16.47 -10.12
C ASN A 346 6.31 -16.01 -8.93
N PHE A 347 6.44 -14.75 -8.53
CA PHE A 347 5.61 -14.08 -7.53
C PHE A 347 4.54 -13.18 -8.16
N GLY A 348 4.44 -13.15 -9.49
CA GLY A 348 3.48 -12.33 -10.20
C GLY A 348 3.83 -10.86 -10.16
N LEU A 349 5.11 -10.53 -10.05
CA LEU A 349 5.62 -9.17 -10.04
C LEU A 349 6.57 -8.95 -11.21
N LYS A 350 6.54 -7.74 -11.77
CA LYS A 350 7.50 -7.28 -12.77
C LYS A 350 8.11 -5.98 -12.29
N VAL A 351 9.42 -5.97 -12.08
CA VAL A 351 10.14 -4.73 -11.74
C VAL A 351 10.08 -3.75 -12.91
N GLU A 352 9.78 -2.49 -12.61
CA GLU A 352 9.70 -1.41 -13.59
C GLU A 352 10.80 -0.36 -13.43
N ASP A 353 11.12 0.01 -12.19
CA ASP A 353 11.95 1.17 -11.88
C ASP A 353 12.55 0.99 -10.48
N ILE A 354 13.82 1.34 -10.30
CA ILE A 354 14.52 1.18 -9.02
C ILE A 354 15.36 2.42 -8.74
N TYR A 355 15.22 2.97 -7.55
CA TYR A 355 16.16 3.94 -7.00
C TYR A 355 16.86 3.35 -5.78
N CYS A 356 18.10 3.75 -5.55
CA CYS A 356 18.83 3.42 -4.33
C CYS A 356 19.46 4.66 -3.72
N ASP A 357 19.57 4.69 -2.40
CA ASP A 357 20.27 5.71 -1.65
C ASP A 357 21.24 5.03 -0.68
N ILE A 358 22.45 5.58 -0.54
CA ILE A 358 23.40 5.11 0.47
C ILE A 358 23.29 6.08 1.64
N TRP A 359 22.95 5.56 2.81
CA TRP A 359 22.91 6.39 3.99
C TRP A 359 24.29 6.50 4.62
N ASP A 360 24.91 7.68 4.48
CA ASP A 360 26.11 8.09 5.21
C ASP A 360 25.82 9.39 5.95
N SER A 361 26.29 9.48 7.20
CA SER A 361 26.03 10.59 8.12
C SER A 361 26.55 11.96 7.64
N GLU A 362 27.38 11.98 6.60
CA GLU A 362 28.07 13.18 6.12
C GLU A 362 27.58 13.69 4.74
N ASP A 363 26.72 12.95 4.02
CA ASP A 363 26.33 13.28 2.64
C ASP A 363 24.83 13.67 2.48
N GLU A 364 24.54 14.53 1.49
CA GLU A 364 23.16 14.87 1.08
C GLU A 364 22.46 13.60 0.53
N ASN A 365 21.30 13.21 1.09
CA ASN A 365 20.47 12.10 0.58
C ASN A 365 20.22 12.27 -0.92
N ASN A 366 20.80 11.39 -1.72
CA ASN A 366 20.81 11.47 -3.18
C ASN A 366 20.41 10.11 -3.74
N TRP A 367 19.10 9.93 -3.93
CA TRP A 367 18.55 8.73 -4.54
C TRP A 367 18.99 8.63 -5.99
N MET A 368 19.73 7.58 -6.32
CA MET A 368 20.25 7.29 -7.65
C MET A 368 19.35 6.30 -8.35
N LYS A 369 19.00 6.60 -9.60
CA LYS A 369 18.30 5.64 -10.44
C LYS A 369 19.24 4.50 -10.79
N MET A 370 18.80 3.26 -10.56
CA MET A 370 19.57 2.10 -10.97
C MET A 370 19.25 1.74 -12.42
N GLU A 371 20.29 1.52 -13.21
CA GLU A 371 20.16 1.15 -14.62
C GLU A 371 20.59 -0.29 -14.84
N SER A 372 19.93 -0.97 -15.78
CA SER A 372 20.36 -2.29 -16.19
C SER A 372 21.56 -2.15 -17.13
N LYS A 373 22.70 -2.74 -16.77
CA LYS A 373 23.85 -2.83 -17.69
C LYS A 373 23.54 -3.71 -18.92
N HIS A 374 22.62 -4.67 -18.78
CA HIS A 374 22.19 -5.59 -19.84
C HIS A 374 20.69 -5.89 -19.74
N PHE A 375 19.84 -5.02 -20.30
CA PHE A 375 18.39 -5.26 -20.35
C PHE A 375 18.04 -6.18 -21.54
N GLN A 376 17.82 -7.46 -21.28
CA GLN A 376 16.97 -8.26 -22.17
C GLN A 376 15.52 -8.08 -21.73
N LYS A 377 14.72 -7.50 -22.62
CA LYS A 377 13.27 -7.45 -22.46
C LYS A 377 12.77 -8.89 -22.31
N ASN A 378 12.35 -9.27 -21.10
CA ASN A 378 11.90 -10.61 -20.69
C ASN A 378 12.90 -11.54 -19.99
N ALA A 379 14.08 -11.07 -19.55
CA ALA A 379 14.94 -11.87 -18.70
C ALA A 379 14.29 -12.22 -17.35
N GLU A 380 14.54 -13.45 -16.88
CA GLU A 380 14.08 -13.98 -15.58
C GLU A 380 14.96 -13.53 -14.41
N LEU A 381 16.19 -13.13 -14.71
CA LEU A 381 17.14 -12.47 -13.82
C LEU A 381 17.21 -10.99 -14.19
N LEU A 382 16.85 -10.12 -13.26
CA LEU A 382 17.09 -8.69 -13.39
C LEU A 382 18.34 -8.32 -12.61
N HIS A 383 19.32 -7.74 -13.29
CA HIS A 383 20.46 -7.10 -12.65
C HIS A 383 20.49 -5.62 -13.02
N VAL A 384 20.53 -4.78 -11.99
CA VAL A 384 20.67 -3.33 -12.12
C VAL A 384 21.82 -2.84 -11.26
N ALA A 385 22.42 -1.73 -11.66
CA ALA A 385 23.50 -1.09 -10.93
C ALA A 385 23.35 0.43 -10.94
N ALA A 386 23.88 1.07 -9.91
CA ALA A 386 24.06 2.52 -9.85
C ALA A 386 25.49 2.83 -9.42
N GLU A 387 26.14 3.75 -10.13
CA GLU A 387 27.46 4.25 -9.78
C GLU A 387 27.31 5.44 -8.84
N SER A 388 27.96 5.35 -7.67
CA SER A 388 27.91 6.45 -6.72
C SER A 388 29.05 7.45 -6.96
N PRO A 389 28.77 8.77 -6.99
CA PRO A 389 29.79 9.79 -7.22
C PRO A 389 30.62 10.12 -5.96
N SER A 390 30.20 9.63 -4.79
CA SER A 390 30.86 9.87 -3.50
C SER A 390 31.65 8.63 -3.05
N ASN A 391 32.65 8.85 -2.20
CA ASN A 391 33.31 7.76 -1.48
C ASN A 391 32.53 7.47 -0.20
N PHE A 392 32.42 6.19 0.19
CA PHE A 392 31.64 5.83 1.39
C PHE A 392 32.44 5.00 2.37
N TYR A 393 32.28 5.31 3.66
CA TYR A 393 32.83 4.48 4.72
C TYR A 393 32.03 3.21 4.89
N VAL A 394 32.72 2.08 5.12
CA VAL A 394 32.09 0.75 5.16
C VAL A 394 31.99 0.17 6.57
N ASP A 395 32.50 0.88 7.57
CA ASP A 395 32.75 0.35 8.91
C ASP A 395 31.69 0.83 9.93
N PRO A 396 30.96 -0.07 10.63
CA PRO A 396 31.02 -1.54 10.56
C PRO A 396 30.09 -2.17 9.51
N PHE A 397 29.20 -1.38 8.90
CA PHE A 397 28.29 -1.81 7.83
C PHE A 397 27.82 -0.61 7.02
N LEU A 398 27.56 -0.82 5.73
CA LEU A 398 26.92 0.16 4.85
C LEU A 398 25.41 -0.08 4.84
N THR A 399 24.61 0.97 5.01
CA THR A 399 23.15 0.86 4.86
C THR A 399 22.74 1.44 3.53
N VAL A 400 21.97 0.67 2.76
CA VAL A 400 21.46 1.07 1.45
C VAL A 400 19.95 0.93 1.46
N ASP A 401 19.26 2.00 1.09
CA ASP A 401 17.83 2.02 0.88
C ASP A 401 17.51 1.82 -0.61
N PHE A 402 16.42 1.11 -0.89
CA PHE A 402 15.93 0.87 -2.24
C PHE A 402 14.44 1.16 -2.32
N ASP A 403 14.05 1.89 -3.36
CA ASP A 403 12.65 2.08 -3.77
C ASP A 403 12.45 1.29 -5.06
N ILE A 404 11.82 0.12 -4.94
CA ILE A 404 11.62 -0.84 -6.03
C ILE A 404 10.18 -0.75 -6.49
N LYS A 405 9.93 -0.15 -7.65
CA LYS A 405 8.61 -0.14 -8.29
C LYS A 405 8.40 -1.45 -9.05
N MET A 406 7.28 -2.11 -8.78
CA MET A 406 6.87 -3.34 -9.43
C MET A 406 5.46 -3.24 -9.97
N THR A 407 5.11 -4.09 -10.93
CA THR A 407 3.76 -4.24 -11.47
C THR A 407 3.26 -5.65 -11.19
N SER A 408 2.10 -5.76 -10.56
CA SER A 408 1.39 -7.02 -10.39
C SER A 408 0.90 -7.53 -11.73
N THR A 409 1.21 -8.78 -12.02
CA THR A 409 0.73 -9.52 -13.19
C THR A 409 -0.46 -10.40 -12.86
N ILE A 410 -0.95 -10.38 -11.61
CA ILE A 410 -2.08 -11.18 -11.13
C ILE A 410 -3.30 -10.27 -11.02
N GLY A 411 -4.32 -10.53 -11.84
CA GLY A 411 -5.57 -9.75 -11.82
C GLY A 411 -6.25 -9.78 -10.44
N ASN A 412 -6.73 -8.63 -9.98
CA ASN A 412 -7.36 -8.42 -8.67
C ASN A 412 -6.47 -8.74 -7.45
N TYR A 413 -5.17 -8.97 -7.65
CA TYR A 413 -4.23 -9.28 -6.57
C TYR A 413 -3.09 -8.28 -6.55
N TYR A 414 -3.28 -7.19 -5.80
CA TYR A 414 -2.35 -6.07 -5.73
C TYR A 414 -2.51 -5.32 -4.42
N TYR A 415 -1.65 -4.34 -4.18
CA TYR A 415 -1.63 -3.61 -2.91
C TYR A 415 -2.65 -2.47 -2.90
N GLU A 416 -3.35 -2.31 -1.78
CA GLU A 416 -4.29 -1.22 -1.54
C GLU A 416 -4.22 -0.71 -0.09
N MET A 417 -4.57 0.56 0.09
CA MET A 417 -4.76 1.15 1.41
C MET A 417 -6.02 0.57 2.04
N MET A 418 -5.89 -0.13 3.16
CA MET A 418 -6.99 -0.84 3.82
C MET A 418 -6.74 -1.05 5.31
N ASP A 419 -7.79 -1.41 6.04
CA ASP A 419 -7.72 -1.83 7.43
C ASP A 419 -6.96 -3.16 7.62
N ASP A 420 -5.94 -3.13 8.45
CA ASP A 420 -5.08 -4.26 8.79
C ASP A 420 -5.85 -5.41 9.45
N GLY A 421 -6.92 -5.09 10.19
CA GLY A 421 -7.77 -6.06 10.86
C GLY A 421 -8.61 -6.88 9.89
N TRP A 422 -8.93 -6.34 8.70
CA TRP A 422 -9.82 -7.01 7.75
C TRP A 422 -9.25 -8.37 7.29
N LEU A 423 -7.92 -8.47 7.13
CA LEU A 423 -7.24 -9.72 6.78
C LEU A 423 -7.24 -10.77 7.90
N LYS A 424 -7.58 -10.40 9.15
CA LYS A 424 -7.36 -11.23 10.34
C LYS A 424 -8.66 -11.59 11.04
N ASP A 425 -9.54 -10.61 11.22
CA ASP A 425 -10.68 -10.71 12.12
C ASP A 425 -11.70 -11.77 11.70
N LEU A 426 -12.00 -11.87 10.41
CA LEU A 426 -12.92 -12.89 9.89
C LEU A 426 -12.36 -14.31 10.10
N TRP A 427 -11.05 -14.48 9.87
CA TRP A 427 -10.38 -15.76 10.07
C TRP A 427 -10.28 -16.11 11.56
N LEU A 428 -9.99 -15.12 12.40
CA LEU A 428 -9.96 -15.28 13.86
C LEU A 428 -11.34 -15.68 14.40
N ALA A 429 -12.41 -15.08 13.89
CA ALA A 429 -13.78 -15.48 14.23
C ALA A 429 -14.04 -16.96 13.90
N ALA A 430 -13.60 -17.44 12.73
CA ALA A 430 -13.81 -18.83 12.31
C ALA A 430 -13.01 -19.82 13.19
N THR A 431 -11.73 -19.51 13.44
CA THR A 431 -10.85 -20.34 14.26
C THR A 431 -11.27 -20.39 15.73
N ASN A 432 -11.89 -19.31 16.22
CA ASN A 432 -12.52 -19.26 17.55
C ASN A 432 -13.98 -19.77 17.57
N GLN A 433 -14.49 -20.30 16.45
CA GLN A 433 -15.85 -20.83 16.32
C GLN A 433 -16.97 -19.82 16.68
N MET A 434 -16.70 -18.53 16.49
CA MET A 434 -17.66 -17.46 16.76
C MET A 434 -18.69 -17.38 15.64
N LEU A 435 -19.94 -17.74 15.93
CA LEU A 435 -21.06 -17.70 14.98
C LEU A 435 -20.84 -18.53 13.69
N THR A 436 -20.03 -19.59 13.77
CA THR A 436 -19.84 -20.55 12.68
C THR A 436 -21.08 -21.42 12.47
N ASP A 437 -21.45 -21.66 11.21
CA ASP A 437 -22.65 -22.39 10.82
C ASP A 437 -22.37 -23.52 9.79
N VAL A 438 -21.10 -23.79 9.52
CA VAL A 438 -20.64 -24.88 8.64
C VAL A 438 -19.53 -25.68 9.32
N GLU A 439 -19.60 -27.00 9.28
CA GLU A 439 -18.51 -27.90 9.64
C GLU A 439 -17.78 -28.37 8.38
N ILE A 440 -16.45 -28.29 8.40
CA ILE A 440 -15.60 -28.70 7.28
C ILE A 440 -14.89 -30.02 7.58
N PHE A 441 -14.94 -30.95 6.64
CA PHE A 441 -14.28 -32.25 6.72
C PHE A 441 -13.37 -32.50 5.52
N VAL A 442 -12.33 -33.30 5.73
CA VAL A 442 -11.52 -33.95 4.68
C VAL A 442 -11.71 -35.45 4.85
N GLY A 443 -12.40 -36.08 3.91
CA GLY A 443 -12.93 -37.43 4.09
C GLY A 443 -13.80 -37.50 5.35
N THR A 444 -13.32 -38.19 6.40
CA THR A 444 -14.01 -38.31 7.69
C THR A 444 -13.40 -37.45 8.80
N VAL A 445 -12.31 -36.72 8.53
CA VAL A 445 -11.59 -35.91 9.52
C VAL A 445 -12.18 -34.51 9.58
N LYS A 446 -12.71 -34.10 10.74
CA LYS A 446 -13.16 -32.70 10.96
C LYS A 446 -11.94 -31.78 10.96
N VAL A 447 -11.94 -30.80 10.07
CA VAL A 447 -10.83 -29.85 9.88
C VAL A 447 -11.02 -28.61 10.74
N MET A 448 -12.16 -27.94 10.57
CA MET A 448 -12.54 -26.72 11.29
C MET A 448 -14.02 -26.42 11.10
N GLU A 449 -14.47 -25.29 11.64
CA GLU A 449 -15.77 -24.71 11.34
C GLU A 449 -15.62 -23.40 10.58
N ALA A 450 -16.65 -23.02 9.83
CA ALA A 450 -16.64 -21.86 8.96
C ALA A 450 -18.00 -21.16 8.95
N HIS A 451 -18.02 -19.96 8.36
CA HIS A 451 -19.20 -19.18 8.08
C HIS A 451 -19.63 -19.40 6.63
N ARG A 452 -20.88 -19.83 6.45
CA ARG A 452 -21.50 -20.05 5.15
C ARG A 452 -21.44 -18.80 4.28
N ILE A 453 -21.66 -17.63 4.86
CA ILE A 453 -21.60 -16.34 4.13
C ILE A 453 -20.24 -16.13 3.45
N ILE A 454 -19.12 -16.44 4.12
CA ILE A 454 -17.79 -16.27 3.53
C ILE A 454 -17.58 -17.31 2.42
N LEU A 455 -17.94 -18.57 2.66
CA LEU A 455 -17.81 -19.63 1.65
C LEU A 455 -18.63 -19.34 0.39
N CYS A 456 -19.90 -18.97 0.55
CA CYS A 456 -20.82 -18.66 -0.54
C CYS A 456 -20.39 -17.41 -1.31
N ALA A 457 -19.96 -16.35 -0.63
CA ALA A 457 -19.51 -15.14 -1.31
C ALA A 457 -18.25 -15.39 -2.15
N ARG A 458 -17.37 -16.27 -1.67
CA ARG A 458 -16.01 -16.45 -2.22
C ARG A 458 -15.90 -17.61 -3.21
N SER A 459 -16.90 -18.49 -3.27
CA SER A 459 -16.94 -19.64 -4.17
C SER A 459 -18.35 -19.83 -4.73
N PRO A 460 -18.57 -19.58 -6.04
CA PRO A 460 -19.83 -19.87 -6.72
C PRO A 460 -20.29 -21.33 -6.53
N PHE A 461 -19.35 -22.28 -6.60
CA PHE A 461 -19.61 -23.70 -6.35
C PHE A 461 -20.16 -23.96 -4.95
N LEU A 462 -19.52 -23.40 -3.91
CA LEU A 462 -20.00 -23.55 -2.53
C LEU A 462 -21.33 -22.84 -2.32
N ASN A 463 -21.54 -21.70 -2.98
CA ASN A 463 -22.83 -21.00 -2.96
C ASN A 463 -23.97 -21.90 -3.46
N GLU A 464 -23.80 -22.52 -4.62
CA GLU A 464 -24.81 -23.42 -5.18
C GLU A 464 -25.06 -24.65 -4.30
N SER A 465 -23.98 -25.18 -3.70
CA SER A 465 -24.03 -26.38 -2.86
C SER A 465 -24.70 -26.13 -1.50
N LEU A 466 -24.38 -24.99 -0.86
CA LEU A 466 -24.84 -24.65 0.49
C LEU A 466 -26.23 -24.02 0.50
N ASN A 467 -26.66 -23.35 -0.57
CA ASN A 467 -28.00 -22.76 -0.65
C ASN A 467 -29.13 -23.80 -0.74
N LYS A 468 -28.81 -25.08 -1.00
CA LYS A 468 -29.78 -26.18 -1.07
C LYS A 468 -30.07 -26.83 0.29
N ILE A 469 -29.39 -26.42 1.37
CA ILE A 469 -29.40 -27.12 2.67
C ILE A 469 -30.20 -26.33 3.72
N SER A 470 -31.15 -27.02 4.37
CA SER A 470 -32.07 -26.49 5.40
C SER A 470 -31.39 -26.13 6.74
N ASN A 471 -31.94 -25.10 7.41
CA ASN A 471 -31.34 -24.30 8.50
C ASN A 471 -31.53 -24.84 9.93
N THR A 472 -31.53 -26.16 10.17
CA THR A 472 -31.73 -26.68 11.55
C THR A 472 -30.45 -27.06 12.29
N ASN A 473 -29.39 -27.44 11.57
CA ASN A 473 -28.06 -27.80 12.10
C ASN A 473 -26.96 -27.14 11.26
N LYS A 474 -25.71 -27.15 11.74
CA LYS A 474 -24.56 -26.71 10.93
C LYS A 474 -24.52 -27.52 9.63
N SER A 475 -24.37 -26.85 8.50
CA SER A 475 -24.17 -27.54 7.23
C SER A 475 -22.81 -28.22 7.22
N ILE A 476 -22.69 -29.32 6.49
CA ILE A 476 -21.44 -30.07 6.37
C ILE A 476 -20.91 -29.89 4.96
N VAL A 477 -19.64 -29.51 4.84
CA VAL A 477 -18.89 -29.54 3.57
C VAL A 477 -17.75 -30.54 3.73
N THR A 478 -17.72 -31.53 2.85
CA THR A 478 -16.69 -32.56 2.85
C THR A 478 -15.83 -32.43 1.58
N PHE A 479 -14.55 -32.16 1.79
CA PHE A 479 -13.51 -32.24 0.78
C PHE A 479 -13.08 -33.71 0.60
N GLY A 480 -12.63 -34.06 -0.60
CA GLY A 480 -12.15 -35.41 -0.91
C GLY A 480 -11.00 -35.86 0.00
N ALA A 481 -10.93 -37.16 0.28
CA ALA A 481 -9.90 -37.74 1.16
C ALA A 481 -8.49 -37.71 0.55
N GLU A 482 -8.38 -37.39 -0.75
CA GLU A 482 -7.15 -37.17 -1.49
C GLU A 482 -6.45 -35.85 -1.20
N PHE A 483 -7.14 -34.89 -0.56
CA PHE A 483 -6.56 -33.60 -0.19
C PHE A 483 -5.94 -33.66 1.21
N ASP A 484 -4.77 -33.03 1.37
CA ASP A 484 -4.16 -32.90 2.68
C ASP A 484 -4.97 -31.93 3.55
N VAL A 485 -5.13 -32.26 4.83
CA VAL A 485 -5.87 -31.44 5.80
C VAL A 485 -5.32 -30.01 5.85
N ASP A 486 -4.00 -29.87 5.82
CA ASP A 486 -3.36 -28.56 5.84
C ASP A 486 -3.61 -27.79 4.54
N THR A 487 -3.58 -28.43 3.36
CA THR A 487 -3.95 -27.78 2.09
C THR A 487 -5.37 -27.21 2.15
N VAL A 488 -6.34 -27.98 2.68
CA VAL A 488 -7.72 -27.49 2.83
C VAL A 488 -7.81 -26.33 3.84
N LYS A 489 -7.05 -26.35 4.94
CA LYS A 489 -6.97 -25.21 5.86
C LYS A 489 -6.41 -23.96 5.18
N HIS A 490 -5.36 -24.10 4.36
CA HIS A 490 -4.80 -22.98 3.59
C HIS A 490 -5.80 -22.43 2.57
N PHE A 491 -6.54 -23.32 1.90
CA PHE A 491 -7.62 -22.93 0.99
C PHE A 491 -8.68 -22.10 1.71
N LEU A 492 -9.15 -22.57 2.88
CA LEU A 492 -10.10 -21.83 3.70
C LEU A 492 -9.51 -20.49 4.16
N ASN A 493 -8.26 -20.48 4.64
CA ASN A 493 -7.60 -19.24 5.04
C ASN A 493 -7.56 -18.22 3.89
N PHE A 494 -7.30 -18.64 2.65
CA PHE A 494 -7.36 -17.76 1.48
C PHE A 494 -8.78 -17.21 1.23
N LEU A 495 -9.84 -18.00 1.42
CA LEU A 495 -11.21 -17.49 1.26
C LEU A 495 -11.50 -16.33 2.24
N TYR A 496 -10.97 -16.41 3.46
CA TYR A 496 -11.20 -15.42 4.51
C TYR A 496 -10.32 -14.19 4.41
N THR A 497 -9.07 -14.38 4.01
CA THR A 497 -8.04 -13.34 4.10
C THR A 497 -7.63 -12.81 2.73
N GLY A 498 -7.87 -13.58 1.66
CA GLY A 498 -7.28 -13.33 0.35
C GLY A 498 -5.76 -13.55 0.31
N PHE A 499 -5.13 -13.93 1.41
CA PHE A 499 -3.67 -14.13 1.49
C PHE A 499 -3.33 -15.61 1.31
N LEU A 500 -2.33 -15.90 0.47
CA LEU A 500 -1.78 -17.25 0.32
C LEU A 500 -0.57 -17.39 1.24
N LEU A 501 -0.64 -18.34 2.18
CA LEU A 501 0.50 -18.67 3.03
C LEU A 501 1.60 -19.36 2.20
N THR A 502 2.86 -19.01 2.47
CA THR A 502 4.03 -19.52 1.76
C THR A 502 4.12 -21.04 1.83
N GLY A 503 4.50 -21.67 0.71
CA GLY A 503 4.58 -23.13 0.60
C GLY A 503 3.23 -23.84 0.39
N ALA A 504 2.10 -23.12 0.50
CA ALA A 504 0.76 -23.70 0.26
C ALA A 504 0.35 -23.72 -1.22
N SER A 505 1.16 -23.19 -2.14
CA SER A 505 0.84 -23.05 -3.57
C SER A 505 0.89 -24.35 -4.39
N GLY A 506 1.00 -25.52 -3.75
CA GLY A 506 1.19 -26.81 -4.44
C GLY A 506 0.03 -27.27 -5.33
N LYS A 507 0.22 -28.40 -6.03
CA LYS A 507 -0.74 -28.96 -7.00
C LYS A 507 -2.16 -29.12 -6.44
N GLN A 508 -2.30 -29.59 -5.19
CA GLN A 508 -3.61 -29.75 -4.56
C GLN A 508 -4.33 -28.40 -4.36
N MET A 509 -3.61 -27.33 -4.01
CA MET A 509 -4.20 -25.99 -3.85
C MET A 509 -4.72 -25.45 -5.18
N SER A 510 -3.97 -25.66 -6.27
CA SER A 510 -4.43 -25.31 -7.62
C SER A 510 -5.69 -26.08 -8.03
N GLN A 511 -5.76 -27.38 -7.68
CA GLN A 511 -6.96 -28.20 -7.90
C GLN A 511 -8.16 -27.67 -7.12
N LEU A 512 -7.99 -27.33 -5.83
CA LEU A 512 -9.05 -26.73 -5.02
C LEU A 512 -9.52 -25.39 -5.61
N ALA A 513 -8.59 -24.52 -6.00
CA ALA A 513 -8.93 -23.22 -6.60
C ALA A 513 -9.79 -23.36 -7.87
N ILE A 514 -9.48 -24.35 -8.72
CA ILE A 514 -10.26 -24.63 -9.94
C ILE A 514 -11.60 -25.25 -9.59
N MET A 515 -11.62 -26.28 -8.74
CA MET A 515 -12.82 -27.05 -8.39
C MET A 515 -13.87 -26.20 -7.68
N TYR A 516 -13.42 -25.28 -6.83
CA TYR A 516 -14.28 -24.37 -6.08
C TYR A 516 -14.40 -22.97 -6.71
N GLU A 517 -13.92 -22.79 -7.95
CA GLU A 517 -14.09 -21.56 -8.73
C GLU A 517 -13.59 -20.28 -8.05
N VAL A 518 -12.44 -20.36 -7.38
CA VAL A 518 -11.80 -19.23 -6.69
C VAL A 518 -10.79 -18.57 -7.63
N GLU A 519 -11.26 -17.60 -8.43
CA GLU A 519 -10.48 -17.01 -9.53
C GLU A 519 -9.13 -16.43 -9.09
N THR A 520 -9.12 -15.58 -8.05
CA THR A 520 -7.86 -14.96 -7.60
C THR A 520 -6.86 -16.01 -7.14
N LEU A 521 -7.29 -17.01 -6.36
CA LEU A 521 -6.42 -18.10 -5.91
C LEU A 521 -5.88 -18.92 -7.08
N LYS A 522 -6.71 -19.19 -8.09
CA LYS A 522 -6.30 -19.88 -9.31
C LYS A 522 -5.19 -19.11 -10.02
N ASN A 523 -5.35 -17.79 -10.17
CA ASN A 523 -4.34 -16.95 -10.81
C ASN A 523 -3.04 -16.88 -9.99
N VAL A 524 -3.13 -16.79 -8.65
CA VAL A 524 -1.96 -16.90 -7.77
C VAL A 524 -1.27 -18.26 -7.97
N CYS A 525 -1.99 -19.37 -7.83
CA CYS A 525 -1.40 -20.71 -7.97
C CYS A 525 -0.77 -20.96 -9.35
N GLN A 526 -1.31 -20.39 -10.42
CA GLN A 526 -0.72 -20.50 -11.76
C GLN A 526 0.67 -19.88 -11.84
N VAL A 527 0.88 -18.75 -11.17
CA VAL A 527 2.16 -18.05 -11.17
C VAL A 527 3.18 -18.76 -10.27
N PHE A 528 2.77 -19.18 -9.07
CA PHE A 528 3.65 -19.87 -8.13
C PHE A 528 4.08 -21.28 -8.57
N ASN A 529 3.26 -21.96 -9.37
CA ASN A 529 3.61 -23.28 -9.94
C ASN A 529 4.34 -23.19 -11.28
N ALA A 530 4.72 -21.99 -11.73
CA ALA A 530 5.54 -21.85 -12.92
C ALA A 530 6.90 -22.54 -12.71
N ASN A 531 7.45 -23.14 -13.76
CA ASN A 531 8.77 -23.78 -13.68
C ASN A 531 9.83 -22.73 -13.34
N PRO A 532 10.88 -23.10 -12.59
CA PRO A 532 12.01 -22.22 -12.36
C PRO A 532 12.68 -21.85 -13.70
N PRO A 533 13.40 -20.72 -13.73
CA PRO A 533 14.13 -20.26 -14.90
C PRO A 533 15.07 -21.33 -15.47
N ASP A 534 15.23 -21.34 -16.79
CA ASP A 534 16.12 -22.29 -17.47
C ASP A 534 17.59 -22.02 -17.08
N ALA A 535 18.28 -23.07 -16.59
CA ALA A 535 19.61 -22.94 -16.03
C ALA A 535 20.65 -22.49 -17.08
N GLU A 536 20.49 -22.90 -18.35
CA GLU A 536 21.36 -22.46 -19.44
C GLU A 536 21.13 -20.99 -19.78
N HIS A 537 19.88 -20.52 -19.74
CA HIS A 537 19.55 -19.11 -19.91
C HIS A 537 20.17 -18.23 -18.80
N VAL A 538 20.05 -18.65 -17.54
CA VAL A 538 20.66 -17.96 -16.40
C VAL A 538 22.19 -17.96 -16.50
N ALA A 539 22.79 -19.10 -16.82
CA ALA A 539 24.25 -19.20 -16.99
C ALA A 539 24.76 -18.32 -18.13
N GLY A 540 24.05 -18.29 -19.26
CA GLY A 540 24.38 -17.41 -20.39
C GLY A 540 24.32 -15.93 -20.03
N TYR A 541 23.37 -15.51 -19.19
CA TYR A 541 23.28 -14.14 -18.68
C TYR A 541 24.43 -13.82 -17.72
N LEU A 542 24.73 -14.71 -16.77
CA LEU A 542 25.82 -14.52 -15.81
C LEU A 542 27.19 -14.39 -16.47
N LEU A 543 27.41 -15.01 -17.64
CA LEU A 543 28.64 -14.88 -18.42
C LEU A 543 28.77 -13.54 -19.17
N GLN A 544 27.69 -12.76 -19.26
CA GLN A 544 27.68 -11.44 -19.92
C GLN A 544 27.86 -10.27 -18.96
N LEU A 545 27.61 -10.50 -17.66
CA LEU A 545 27.92 -9.57 -16.56
C LEU A 545 29.42 -9.53 -16.28
#